data_AF-A0A969S5X6-F1
#
_entry.id   AF-A0A969S5X6-F1
#
_cell.length_a   1.000
_cell.length_b   1.000
_cell.length_c   1.000
_cell.angle_alpha   90.00
_cell.angle_beta   90.00
_cell.angle_gamma   90.00
#
_symmetry.space_group_name_H-M   'P 1'
#
loop_
_entity.id
_entity.type
_entity.pdbx_description
1 polymer ?
#
loop_
_entity_poly.entity_id
_entity_poly.type
_entity_poly.pdbx_seq_one_letter_code
_entity_poly.pdbx_strand_id
1 'polypeptide(L)'
;MTPSPTISNTHDSANMLGDYWPGIQIYYPPVKYAPSLGNYEDLEQAAQRFKKHALGTNAHTLLFDLEDGCRQKDMSRELLRQELPNMPRRKAVQIAIRINPFRTEEYEKDLALIRDLADHIDVVMLAKAGEAYGY
;
A
#
# COMPACT_ATOMS: atom_id res chain seq x y z
N MET A 1 3.03 -61.81 11.29
CA MET A 1 3.68 -60.59 10.77
C MET A 1 2.64 -59.83 9.97
N THR A 2 2.07 -58.79 10.56
CA THR A 2 1.13 -57.86 9.91
C THR A 2 1.89 -56.54 9.69
N PRO A 3 1.84 -55.92 8.50
CA PRO A 3 2.53 -54.65 8.29
C PRO A 3 1.79 -53.52 9.05
N SER A 4 2.56 -52.69 9.75
CA SER A 4 2.08 -51.46 10.37
C SER A 4 1.61 -50.46 9.30
N PRO A 5 0.61 -49.61 9.59
CA PRO A 5 0.15 -48.60 8.64
C PRO A 5 1.23 -47.53 8.48
N THR A 6 1.65 -47.32 7.23
CA THR A 6 2.49 -46.16 6.85
C THR A 6 1.62 -44.92 6.90
N ILE A 7 1.79 -44.08 7.93
CA ILE A 7 1.19 -42.74 7.94
C ILE A 7 2.01 -41.88 6.99
N SER A 8 1.44 -41.55 5.82
CA SER A 8 2.01 -40.58 4.88
C SER A 8 1.88 -39.18 5.47
N ASN A 9 2.92 -38.76 6.20
CA ASN A 9 2.92 -37.51 6.94
C ASN A 9 3.58 -36.40 6.11
N THR A 10 2.99 -36.02 4.97
CA THR A 10 3.58 -34.96 4.11
C THR A 10 2.58 -34.03 3.41
N HIS A 11 1.35 -33.90 3.91
CA HIS A 11 0.44 -32.85 3.47
C HIS A 11 -0.35 -32.37 4.67
N ASP A 12 -0.04 -31.20 5.24
CA ASP A 12 -1.04 -30.33 5.90
C ASP A 12 -0.52 -29.11 6.67
N SER A 13 0.74 -28.69 6.54
CA SER A 13 1.14 -27.37 7.09
C SER A 13 0.87 -26.21 6.12
N ALA A 14 0.90 -26.45 4.81
CA ALA A 14 0.74 -25.40 3.80
C ALA A 14 -0.72 -24.90 3.67
N ASN A 15 -1.71 -25.76 3.88
CA ASN A 15 -3.13 -25.39 3.81
C ASN A 15 -3.62 -24.57 5.02
N MET A 16 -2.92 -24.62 6.15
CA MET A 16 -3.35 -23.90 7.37
C MET A 16 -2.93 -22.44 7.42
N LEU A 17 -1.96 -22.02 6.60
CA LEU A 17 -1.41 -20.65 6.61
C LEU A 17 -1.85 -19.81 5.40
N GLY A 18 -2.75 -20.34 4.57
CA GLY A 18 -2.99 -19.82 3.23
C GLY A 18 -1.81 -20.17 2.31
N ASP A 19 -2.08 -20.22 1.01
CA ASP A 19 -1.10 -20.55 -0.03
C ASP A 19 0.19 -19.68 0.01
N TYR A 20 1.07 -19.88 -0.98
CA TYR A 20 2.27 -19.07 -1.23
C TYR A 20 2.03 -17.58 -0.95
N TRP A 21 2.57 -17.03 0.16
CA TRP A 21 2.52 -15.60 0.44
C TRP A 21 3.47 -14.89 -0.54
N PRO A 22 2.91 -14.17 -1.52
CA PRO A 22 3.65 -13.61 -2.65
C PRO A 22 4.32 -12.28 -2.32
N GLY A 23 4.18 -11.82 -1.07
CA GLY A 23 4.74 -10.59 -0.56
C GLY A 23 3.83 -9.38 -0.74
N ILE A 24 4.22 -8.30 -0.05
CA ILE A 24 3.68 -6.96 -0.22
C ILE A 24 4.62 -6.21 -1.15
N GLN A 25 4.11 -5.61 -2.23
CA GLN A 25 4.91 -4.67 -2.99
C GLN A 25 4.64 -3.27 -2.47
N ILE A 26 5.63 -2.74 -1.76
CA ILE A 26 5.55 -1.41 -1.19
C ILE A 26 5.67 -0.41 -2.33
N TYR A 27 4.69 0.48 -2.48
CA TYR A 27 4.85 1.62 -3.37
C TYR A 27 5.42 2.79 -2.59
N TYR A 28 6.68 3.10 -2.88
CA TYR A 28 7.36 4.32 -2.46
C TYR A 28 6.54 5.55 -2.92
N PRO A 29 6.69 6.71 -2.24
CA PRO A 29 5.68 7.76 -2.11
C PRO A 29 4.99 8.12 -3.43
N PRO A 30 3.70 8.47 -3.39
CA PRO A 30 2.95 8.76 -4.60
C PRO A 30 3.68 9.76 -5.51
N VAL A 31 4.29 10.81 -4.95
CA VAL A 31 5.26 11.67 -5.63
C VAL A 31 6.69 11.40 -5.12
N LYS A 32 7.61 11.09 -6.03
CA LYS A 32 8.98 10.65 -5.72
C LYS A 32 10.03 11.70 -6.09
N TYR A 33 11.11 11.76 -5.32
CA TYR A 33 12.31 12.52 -5.70
C TYR A 33 13.13 11.77 -6.76
N ALA A 34 13.51 12.44 -7.84
CA ALA A 34 14.36 11.91 -8.91
C ALA A 34 15.80 12.42 -8.73
N PRO A 35 16.73 11.63 -8.15
CA PRO A 35 18.07 12.11 -7.83
C PRO A 35 18.88 12.52 -9.07
N SER A 36 18.65 11.87 -10.20
CA SER A 36 19.31 12.19 -11.49
C SER A 36 18.93 13.57 -12.05
N LEU A 37 17.76 14.09 -11.67
CA LEU A 37 17.25 15.39 -12.10
C LEU A 37 17.36 16.46 -11.00
N GLY A 38 17.65 16.05 -9.76
CA GLY A 38 17.79 16.96 -8.62
C GLY A 38 16.46 17.57 -8.15
N ASN A 39 15.32 17.00 -8.52
CA ASN A 39 14.00 17.54 -8.22
C ASN A 39 12.97 16.43 -7.90
N TYR A 40 11.82 16.84 -7.38
CA TYR A 40 10.65 15.96 -7.26
C TYR A 40 9.94 15.84 -8.60
N GLU A 41 9.32 14.68 -8.82
CA GLU A 41 8.37 14.49 -9.93
C GLU A 41 7.25 15.53 -9.86
N ASP A 42 6.85 16.05 -11.01
CA ASP A 42 5.54 16.71 -11.13
C ASP A 42 4.40 15.66 -11.14
N LEU A 43 3.15 16.13 -11.14
CA LEU A 43 1.99 15.23 -11.15
C LEU A 43 1.92 14.36 -12.40
N GLU A 44 2.34 14.86 -13.56
CA GLU A 44 2.28 14.12 -14.81
C GLU A 44 3.30 12.96 -14.80
N GLN A 45 4.54 13.24 -14.39
CA GLN A 45 5.59 12.26 -14.23
C GLN A 45 5.21 11.19 -13.21
N ALA A 46 4.65 11.59 -12.08
CA ALA A 46 4.18 10.68 -11.05
C ALA A 46 3.02 9.79 -11.55
N ALA A 47 2.06 10.36 -12.31
CA ALA A 47 0.96 9.62 -12.93
C ALA A 47 1.45 8.61 -13.97
N GLN A 48 2.42 8.97 -14.80
CA GLN A 48 3.03 8.04 -15.75
C GLN A 48 3.70 6.86 -15.03
N ARG A 49 4.45 7.14 -13.95
CA ARG A 49 5.07 6.11 -13.11
C ARG A 49 4.02 5.23 -12.42
N PHE A 50 2.94 5.82 -11.90
CA PHE A 50 1.83 5.11 -11.30
C PHE A 50 1.23 4.12 -12.31
N LYS A 51 0.86 4.57 -13.52
CA LYS A 51 0.28 3.73 -14.56
C LYS A 51 1.21 2.57 -14.96
N LYS A 52 2.50 2.85 -15.11
CA LYS A 52 3.51 1.86 -15.48
C LYS A 52 3.68 0.76 -14.43
N HIS A 53 3.65 1.10 -13.15
CA HIS A 53 4.06 0.19 -12.08
C HIS A 53 2.91 -0.34 -11.22
N ALA A 54 1.82 0.41 -11.07
CA ALA A 54 0.67 0.01 -10.25
C ALA A 54 -0.35 -0.84 -11.03
N LEU A 55 -0.67 -0.48 -12.27
CA LEU A 55 -1.72 -1.17 -13.05
C LEU A 55 -1.37 -2.61 -13.46
N GLY A 56 -0.07 -2.89 -13.65
CA GLY A 56 0.44 -4.18 -14.11
C GLY A 56 1.16 -4.98 -13.02
N THR A 57 0.99 -4.61 -11.75
CA THR A 57 1.71 -5.25 -10.65
C THR A 57 1.25 -6.69 -10.43
N ASN A 58 2.19 -7.57 -10.03
CA ASN A 58 1.91 -8.92 -9.53
C ASN A 58 1.78 -8.96 -8.00
N ALA A 59 1.87 -7.78 -7.36
CA ALA A 59 1.73 -7.63 -5.93
C ALA A 59 0.30 -7.88 -5.47
N HIS A 60 0.17 -8.35 -4.23
CA HIS A 60 -1.12 -8.59 -3.60
C HIS A 60 -1.62 -7.38 -2.84
N THR A 61 -0.71 -6.49 -2.47
CA THR A 61 -1.04 -5.21 -1.84
C THR A 61 -0.12 -4.14 -2.41
N LEU A 62 -0.70 -3.01 -2.78
CA LEU A 62 -0.01 -1.76 -3.03
C LEU A 62 -0.16 -0.87 -1.81
N LEU A 63 0.95 -0.55 -1.16
CA LEU A 63 0.98 0.38 -0.03
C LEU A 63 1.41 1.76 -0.50
N PHE A 64 0.55 2.76 -0.36
CA PHE A 64 0.87 4.17 -0.60
C PHE A 64 1.21 4.85 0.72
N ASP A 65 2.44 5.37 0.81
CA ASP A 65 2.92 6.06 1.99
C ASP A 65 2.68 7.58 1.91
N LEU A 66 1.94 8.13 2.87
CA LEU A 66 1.74 9.57 3.06
C LEU A 66 2.50 10.12 4.28
N GLU A 67 3.21 9.27 5.02
CA GLU A 67 3.90 9.63 6.27
C GLU A 67 5.38 9.98 6.03
N ASP A 68 6.33 9.20 6.56
CA ASP A 68 7.75 9.57 6.59
C ASP A 68 8.43 9.38 5.23
N GLY A 69 7.94 8.46 4.40
CA GLY A 69 8.39 8.30 3.01
C GLY A 69 7.86 9.40 2.08
N CYS A 70 6.88 10.20 2.50
CA CYS A 70 6.25 11.22 1.66
C CYS A 70 6.70 12.63 2.02
N ARG A 71 7.47 13.26 1.14
CA ARG A 71 7.86 14.67 1.29
C ARG A 71 6.87 15.64 0.66
N GLN A 72 6.29 15.29 -0.49
CA GLN A 72 5.30 16.10 -1.22
C GLN A 72 3.88 15.64 -0.90
N LYS A 73 3.42 15.91 0.34
CA LYS A 73 2.17 15.35 0.88
C LYS A 73 0.93 15.78 0.09
N ASP A 74 0.75 17.09 -0.11
CA ASP A 74 -0.43 17.60 -0.82
C ASP A 74 -0.50 17.11 -2.27
N MET A 75 0.62 17.16 -3.01
CA MET A 75 0.66 16.59 -4.36
C MET A 75 0.44 15.07 -4.38
N SER A 76 0.91 14.36 -3.36
CA SER A 76 0.70 12.92 -3.26
C SER A 76 -0.76 12.57 -3.05
N ARG A 77 -1.50 13.34 -2.23
CA ARG A 77 -2.95 13.19 -2.09
C ARG A 77 -3.65 13.47 -3.41
N GLU A 78 -3.27 14.55 -4.09
CA GLU A 78 -3.86 14.91 -5.39
C GLU A 78 -3.64 13.81 -6.44
N LEU A 79 -2.44 13.24 -6.52
CA LEU A 79 -2.17 12.11 -7.41
C LEU A 79 -3.08 10.91 -7.10
N LEU A 80 -3.26 10.57 -5.82
CA LEU A 80 -4.13 9.46 -5.43
C LEU A 80 -5.59 9.71 -5.80
N ARG A 81 -6.07 10.95 -5.67
CA ARG A 81 -7.42 11.35 -6.11
C ARG A 81 -7.62 11.16 -7.61
N GLN A 82 -6.60 11.48 -8.40
CA GLN A 82 -6.66 11.36 -9.85
C GLN A 82 -6.55 9.90 -10.30
N GLU A 83 -5.70 9.09 -9.67
CA GLU A 83 -5.29 7.80 -10.23
C GLU A 83 -6.02 6.59 -9.62
N LEU A 84 -6.36 6.59 -8.31
CA LEU A 84 -7.05 5.46 -7.68
C LEU A 84 -8.44 5.17 -8.27
N PRO A 85 -9.26 6.17 -8.63
CA PRO A 85 -10.53 5.91 -9.31
C PRO A 85 -10.39 5.23 -10.66
N ASN A 86 -9.26 5.42 -11.33
CA ASN A 86 -8.96 4.86 -12.64
C ASN A 86 -8.28 3.49 -12.56
N MET A 87 -7.92 3.01 -11.37
CA MET A 87 -7.40 1.65 -11.22
C MET A 87 -8.52 0.62 -11.46
N PRO A 88 -8.25 -0.42 -12.26
CA PRO A 88 -9.19 -1.53 -12.38
C PRO A 88 -9.32 -2.21 -11.02
N ARG A 89 -10.56 -2.31 -10.53
CA ARG A 89 -10.92 -3.09 -9.33
C ARG A 89 -10.64 -4.56 -9.59
N ARG A 90 -9.42 -5.00 -9.31
CA ARG A 90 -9.03 -6.41 -9.39
C ARG A 90 -9.09 -6.98 -7.99
N LYS A 91 -9.80 -8.10 -7.81
CA LYS A 91 -9.78 -8.87 -6.55
C LYS A 91 -8.38 -9.30 -6.10
N ALA A 92 -7.41 -9.26 -7.01
CA ALA A 92 -6.05 -9.74 -6.78
C ALA A 92 -5.10 -8.70 -6.13
N VAL A 93 -5.44 -7.40 -6.13
CA VAL A 93 -4.57 -6.37 -5.52
C VAL A 93 -5.37 -5.52 -4.53
N GLN A 94 -4.89 -5.48 -3.29
CA GLN A 94 -5.42 -4.63 -2.22
C GLN A 94 -4.72 -3.26 -2.27
N ILE A 95 -5.48 -2.21 -2.02
CA ILE A 95 -5.00 -0.84 -1.90
C ILE A 95 -4.91 -0.49 -0.42
N ALA A 96 -3.68 -0.30 0.06
CA ALA A 96 -3.39 0.15 1.42
C ALA A 96 -2.85 1.58 1.39
N ILE A 97 -3.30 2.43 2.31
CA ILE A 97 -2.74 3.77 2.52
C ILE A 97 -2.21 3.88 3.94
N ARG A 98 -0.93 4.24 4.09
CA ARG A 98 -0.35 4.63 5.38
C ARG A 98 -0.47 6.13 5.57
N ILE A 99 -1.22 6.51 6.59
CA ILE A 99 -1.53 7.91 6.88
C ILE A 99 -0.63 8.47 7.98
N ASN A 100 -0.58 9.80 8.05
CA ASN A 100 0.18 10.53 9.07
C ASN A 100 -0.32 10.23 10.50
N PRO A 101 0.51 10.46 11.52
CA PRO A 101 0.15 10.17 12.91
C PRO A 101 -1.06 10.97 13.39
N PHE A 102 -1.81 10.36 14.31
CA PHE A 102 -3.00 10.97 14.92
C PHE A 102 -2.72 12.36 15.50
N ARG A 103 -3.73 13.26 15.44
CA ARG A 103 -3.67 14.66 15.93
C ARG A 103 -2.66 15.56 15.21
N THR A 104 -2.22 15.19 14.01
CA THR A 104 -1.48 16.11 13.13
C THR A 104 -2.41 16.76 12.11
N GLU A 105 -2.05 17.95 11.60
CA GLU A 105 -2.81 18.57 10.50
C GLU A 105 -2.85 17.67 9.26
N GLU A 106 -1.76 16.97 8.98
CA GLU A 106 -1.65 16.05 7.86
C GLU A 106 -2.55 14.83 8.03
N TYR A 107 -2.79 14.36 9.26
CA TYR A 107 -3.76 13.30 9.54
C TYR A 107 -5.19 13.71 9.16
N GLU A 108 -5.62 14.94 9.48
CA GLU A 108 -6.96 15.41 9.10
C GLU A 108 -7.11 15.50 7.57
N LYS A 109 -6.07 15.94 6.87
CA LYS A 109 -6.04 15.94 5.40
C LYS A 109 -6.08 14.52 4.82
N ASP A 110 -5.39 13.57 5.44
CA ASP A 110 -5.43 12.17 5.05
C ASP A 110 -6.79 11.54 5.29
N LEU A 111 -7.47 11.87 6.40
CA LEU A 111 -8.84 11.43 6.64
C LEU A 111 -9.82 11.98 5.60
N ALA A 112 -9.65 13.22 5.15
CA ALA A 112 -10.44 13.77 4.06
C ALA A 112 -10.22 12.98 2.76
N LEU A 113 -8.96 12.68 2.41
CA LEU A 113 -8.65 11.81 1.28
C LEU A 113 -9.31 10.44 1.38
N ILE A 114 -9.20 9.79 2.55
CA ILE A 114 -9.79 8.47 2.79
C ILE A 114 -11.30 8.49 2.60
N ARG A 115 -12.00 9.52 3.10
CA ARG A 115 -13.45 9.65 2.94
C ARG A 115 -13.85 9.78 1.48
N ASP A 116 -13.10 10.59 0.73
CA ASP A 116 -13.39 10.84 -0.68
C ASP A 116 -13.08 9.63 -1.58
N LEU A 117 -12.14 8.78 -1.15
CA LEU A 117 -11.70 7.59 -1.88
C LEU A 117 -12.10 6.28 -1.17
N ALA A 118 -13.10 6.31 -0.30
CA ALA A 118 -13.45 5.19 0.58
C ALA A 118 -13.72 3.90 -0.18
N ASP A 119 -14.36 4.00 -1.34
CA ASP A 119 -14.61 2.82 -2.17
C ASP A 119 -13.31 2.23 -2.74
N HIS A 120 -12.26 3.03 -2.94
CA HIS A 120 -11.01 2.67 -3.63
C HIS A 120 -9.88 2.25 -2.69
N ILE A 121 -10.11 2.23 -1.37
CA ILE A 121 -9.11 1.91 -0.35
C ILE A 121 -9.60 0.71 0.44
N ASP A 122 -8.80 -0.36 0.45
CA ASP A 122 -9.14 -1.58 1.18
C ASP A 122 -8.63 -1.52 2.63
N VAL A 123 -7.47 -0.89 2.84
CA VAL A 123 -6.78 -0.87 4.14
C VAL A 123 -6.26 0.52 4.47
N VAL A 124 -6.48 0.97 5.69
CA VAL A 124 -5.84 2.16 6.27
C VAL A 124 -4.83 1.72 7.32
N MET A 125 -3.56 2.09 7.14
CA MET A 125 -2.48 1.83 8.09
C MET A 125 -2.22 3.10 8.92
N LEU A 126 -2.38 2.97 10.24
CA LEU A 126 -2.14 4.06 11.18
C LEU A 126 -0.66 4.13 11.54
N ALA A 127 0.00 5.23 11.20
CA ALA A 127 1.37 5.48 11.64
C ALA A 127 1.42 5.79 13.14
N LYS A 128 2.49 5.31 13.80
CA LYS A 128 2.83 5.65 15.20
C LYS A 128 1.66 5.45 16.20
N ALA A 129 0.77 4.49 15.94
CA ALA A 129 -0.48 4.29 16.69
C ALA A 129 -0.31 3.95 18.18
N GLY A 130 0.91 3.61 18.63
CA GLY A 130 1.25 3.35 20.04
C GLY A 130 1.90 4.54 20.76
N GLU A 131 2.30 5.59 20.05
CA GLU A 131 2.96 6.78 20.63
C GLU A 131 1.88 7.79 21.10
N ALA A 132 1.00 7.35 22.00
CA ALA A 132 -0.09 8.19 22.52
C ALA A 132 0.40 9.37 23.39
N TYR A 133 1.67 9.34 23.78
CA TYR A 133 2.37 10.39 24.52
C TYR A 133 3.76 10.54 23.92
N GLY A 134 4.01 11.66 23.24
CA GLY A 134 5.35 12.02 22.81
C GLY A 134 6.29 12.00 24.02
N TYR A 135 7.46 11.38 23.87
CA TYR A 135 8.56 11.58 24.80
C TYR A 135 9.20 12.95 24.57
#